data_AF-R5TLP6-F1
#
_entry.id   AF-R5TLP6-F1
#
_cell.length_a   1.000
_cell.length_b   1.000
_cell.length_c   1.000
_cell.angle_alpha   90.00
_cell.angle_beta   90.00
_cell.angle_gamma   90.00
#
_symmetry.space_group_name_H-M   'P 1'
#
loop_
_entity.id
_entity.type
_entity.pdbx_description
1 polymer ?
#
loop_
_entity_poly.entity_id
_entity_poly.type
_entity_poly.pdbx_seq_one_letter_code
_entity_poly.pdbx_strand_id
1 'polypeptide(L)' 'MILEEMLRDERAAGRREERQSILRSFLEDFGSIPPELEKKLFEESDATVLKNWLKIAATSKSIEEFIQKIQ' A
#
# COMPACT_ATOMS: atom_id res chain seq x y z
N MET A 1 -4.30 16.80 27.16
CA MET A 1 -3.41 16.22 26.14
C MET A 1 -4.24 16.00 24.90
N ILE A 2 -4.06 16.81 23.87
CA ILE A 2 -4.78 16.67 22.58
C ILE A 2 -3.73 16.77 21.45
N LEU A 3 -2.74 17.65 21.63
CA LEU A 3 -1.66 17.88 20.67
C LEU A 3 -0.78 16.65 20.39
N GLU A 4 -0.44 15.84 21.41
CA GLU A 4 0.39 14.64 21.21
C GLU A 4 -0.34 13.50 20.49
N GLU A 5 -1.66 13.36 20.68
CA GLU A 5 -2.49 12.42 19.92
C GLU A 5 -2.60 12.86 18.46
N MET A 6 -2.90 14.15 18.22
CA MET A 6 -2.98 14.71 16.86
C MET A 6 -1.67 14.53 16.08
N LEU A 7 -0.52 14.77 16.72
CA LEU A 7 0.82 14.57 16.13
C LEU A 7 1.20 13.10 15.91
N ARG A 8 0.54 12.15 16.58
CA ARG A 8 0.73 10.72 16.33
C ARG A 8 -0.11 10.26 15.15
N ASP A 9 -1.35 10.71 15.07
CA ASP A 9 -2.24 10.44 13.94
C ASP A 9 -1.70 11.03 12.64
N GLU A 10 -1.21 12.28 12.65
CA GLU A 10 -0.67 12.93 11.46
C GLU A 10 0.58 12.20 10.91
N ARG A 11 1.46 11.73 11.81
CA ARG A 11 2.61 10.89 11.43
C ARG A 11 2.22 9.48 11.00
N ALA A 12 1.12 8.94 11.53
CA ALA A 12 0.61 7.65 11.10
C ALA A 12 -0.03 7.74 9.72
N ALA A 13 -0.82 8.78 9.45
CA ALA A 13 -1.42 9.09 8.16
C ALA A 13 -0.35 9.30 7.08
N GLY A 14 0.63 10.18 7.32
CA GLY A 14 1.70 10.42 6.34
C GLY A 14 2.50 9.16 5.98
N ARG A 15 2.74 8.26 6.95
CA ARG A 15 3.39 6.96 6.67
C ARG A 15 2.51 5.96 5.94
N ARG A 16 1.18 6.09 6.04
CA ARG A 16 0.23 5.24 5.28
C ARG A 16 0.22 5.67 3.83
N GLU A 17 0.06 6.98 3.58
CA GLU A 17 0.05 7.57 2.25
C GLU A 17 1.35 7.28 1.50
N GLU A 18 2.50 7.42 2.18
CA GLU A 18 3.80 7.09 1.59
C GLU A 18 3.89 5.62 1.17
N ARG A 19 3.39 4.68 1.97
CA ARG A 19 3.40 3.25 1.63
C ARG A 19 2.48 2.91 0.47
N GLN A 20 1.28 3.50 0.44
CA GLN A 20 0.35 3.34 -0.68
C GLN A 20 0.97 3.89 -1.97
N SER A 21 1.61 5.06 -1.90
CA SER A 21 2.30 5.66 -3.04
C SER A 21 3.44 4.79 -3.55
N ILE A 22 4.33 4.32 -2.66
CA ILE A 22 5.45 3.46 -3.05
C ILE A 22 4.95 2.16 -3.69
N LEU A 23 3.94 1.53 -3.08
CA LEU A 23 3.38 0.28 -3.59
C LEU A 23 2.73 0.49 -4.96
N ARG A 24 1.96 1.57 -5.13
CA ARG A 24 1.36 1.92 -6.42
C ARG A 24 2.44 2.13 -7.48
N SER A 25 3.44 2.97 -7.23
CA SER A 25 4.52 3.21 -8.19
C SER A 25 5.26 1.92 -8.55
N PHE A 26 5.51 1.05 -7.58
CA PHE A 26 6.16 -0.25 -7.83
C PHE A 26 5.30 -1.17 -8.71
N LEU A 27 3.98 -1.16 -8.54
CA LEU A 27 3.06 -1.94 -9.36
C LEU A 27 2.90 -1.34 -10.77
N GLU A 28 2.99 -0.01 -10.90
CA GLU A 28 3.01 0.67 -12.20
C GLU A 28 4.23 0.29 -13.04
N ASP A 29 5.39 0.00 -12.42
CA ASP A 29 6.57 -0.53 -13.10
C ASP A 29 6.33 -1.92 -13.73
N PHE A 30 5.41 -2.72 -13.17
CA PHE A 30 5.01 -3.99 -13.76
C PHE A 30 3.98 -3.84 -14.90
N GLY A 31 3.25 -2.72 -14.94
CA GLY A 31 2.22 -2.44 -15.95
C GLY A 31 1.01 -1.69 -15.38
N SER A 32 -0.10 -1.72 -16.11
CA SER A 32 -1.33 -1.05 -15.67
C SER A 32 -1.97 -1.75 -14.48
N ILE A 33 -2.14 -1.02 -13.38
CA ILE A 33 -2.83 -1.50 -12.18
C ILE A 33 -4.32 -1.69 -12.51
N PRO A 34 -4.90 -2.88 -12.27
CA PRO A 34 -6.32 -3.09 -12.49
C PRO A 34 -7.15 -2.29 -11.47
N PRO A 35 -8.34 -1.81 -11.86
CA PRO A 35 -9.16 -0.94 -11.01
C PRO A 35 -9.59 -1.60 -9.69
N GLU A 36 -9.75 -2.93 -9.69
CA GLU A 36 -10.04 -3.70 -8.47
C GLU A 36 -8.90 -3.59 -7.45
N LEU A 37 -7.66 -3.64 -7.93
CA LEU A 37 -6.48 -3.51 -7.08
C LEU A 37 -6.28 -2.06 -6.63
N GLU A 38 -6.49 -1.09 -7.51
CA GLU A 38 -6.42 0.32 -7.15
C GLU A 38 -7.41 0.68 -6.04
N LYS A 39 -8.65 0.16 -6.13
CA LYS A 39 -9.65 0.32 -5.08
C LYS A 39 -9.19 -0.33 -3.77
N LYS A 40 -8.65 -1.56 -3.82
CA LYS A 40 -8.14 -2.27 -2.64
C LYS A 40 -6.98 -1.52 -1.98
N LEU A 41 -6.09 -0.92 -2.76
CA LEU A 41 -5.00 -0.05 -2.29
C LEU A 41 -5.52 1.21 -1.60
N PHE A 42 -6.56 1.83 -2.14
CA PHE A 42 -7.17 3.03 -1.57
C PHE A 42 -7.94 2.75 -0.27
N GLU A 43 -8.68 1.64 -0.21
CA GLU A 43 -9.45 1.24 0.98
C GLU A 43 -8.54 0.71 2.11
N GLU A 44 -7.39 0.15 1.79
CA GLU A 44 -6.48 -0.44 2.77
C GLU A 44 -5.77 0.63 3.63
N SER A 45 -6.10 0.64 4.92
CA SER A 45 -5.57 1.59 5.90
C SER A 45 -4.63 0.94 6.91
N ASP A 46 -4.53 -0.39 6.92
CA ASP A 46 -3.67 -1.12 7.83
C ASP A 46 -2.21 -1.07 7.36
N ALA A 47 -1.38 -0.42 8.17
CA ALA A 47 0.05 -0.25 7.91
C ALA A 47 0.79 -1.59 7.81
N THR A 48 0.33 -2.64 8.50
CA THR A 48 0.89 -3.99 8.47
C THR A 48 0.55 -4.67 7.16
N VAL A 49 -0.70 -4.53 6.69
CA VAL A 49 -1.15 -5.08 5.40
C VAL A 49 -0.37 -4.43 4.26
N LEU A 50 -0.30 -3.10 4.21
CA LEU A 50 0.48 -2.37 3.20
C LEU A 50 1.97 -2.77 3.20
N LYS A 51 2.55 -2.99 4.39
CA LYS A 51 3.94 -3.49 4.51
C LYS A 51 4.08 -4.91 3.97
N ASN A 52 3.10 -5.77 4.18
CA ASN A 52 3.11 -7.12 3.63
C ASN A 52 2.96 -7.10 2.10
N TRP A 53 2.06 -6.28 1.58
CA TRP A 53 1.89 -6.09 0.14
C TRP A 53 3.16 -5.56 -0.51
N LEU A 54 3.86 -4.60 0.09
CA LEU A 54 5.17 -4.16 -0.40
C LEU A 54 6.19 -5.29 -0.51
N LYS A 55 6.25 -6.20 0.48
CA LYS A 55 7.12 -7.37 0.41
C LYS A 55 6.70 -8.33 -0.70
N ILE A 56 5.40 -8.57 -0.83
CA ILE A 56 4.85 -9.43 -1.88
C ILE A 56 5.20 -8.84 -3.25
N ALA A 57 4.94 -7.56 -3.47
CA ALA A 57 5.27 -6.84 -4.69
C ALA A 57 6.75 -6.98 -5.01
N ALA A 58 7.64 -6.73 -4.05
CA ALA A 58 9.09 -6.88 -4.23
C ALA A 58 9.55 -8.31 -4.59
N THR A 59 8.75 -9.34 -4.28
CA THR A 59 9.02 -10.74 -4.65
C THR A 59 8.27 -11.22 -5.88
N SER A 60 7.29 -10.45 -6.35
CA SER A 60 6.50 -10.78 -7.53
C SER A 60 7.20 -10.28 -8.79
N LYS A 61 6.91 -10.91 -9.93
CA LYS A 61 7.47 -10.50 -11.23
C LYS A 61 6.44 -9.83 -12.13
N SER A 62 5.18 -9.79 -11.73
CA SER A 62 4.07 -9.21 -12.48
C SER A 62 2.91 -8.85 -11.54
N ILE A 63 1.99 -8.02 -12.04
CA ILE A 63 0.77 -7.63 -11.31
C ILE A 63 -0.11 -8.85 -11.03
N GLU A 64 -0.26 -9.77 -11.99
CA GLU A 64 -1.00 -11.01 -11.79
C GLU A 64 -0.43 -11.86 -10.64
N GLU A 65 0.90 -12.04 -10.59
CA GLU A 65 1.54 -12.79 -9.51
C GLU A 65 1.36 -12.10 -8.16
N PHE A 66 1.42 -10.76 -8.13
CA PHE A 66 1.10 -9.98 -6.95
C PHE A 66 -0.35 -10.21 -6.49
N ILE A 67 -1.34 -10.09 -7.39
CA ILE A 67 -2.76 -10.27 -7.07
C ILE A 67 -3.03 -11.66 -6.51
N GLN A 68 -2.45 -12.70 -7.10
CA GLN A 68 -2.55 -14.08 -6.62
C GLN A 68 -2.00 -14.27 -5.20
N LYS A 69 -0.97 -13.51 -4.80
CA LYS A 69 -0.35 -13.62 -3.48
C LYS A 69 -1.03 -12.75 -2.40
N ILE A 70 -1.78 -11.72 -2.78
CA ILE A 70 -2.56 -10.88 -1.85
C ILE A 70 -4.04 -11.30 -1.75
N GLN A 71 -4.41 -12.37 -2.47
CA GLN A 71 -5.71 -13.03 -2.38
C GLN A 71 -5.85 -13.82 -1.09
#